data_AF-A0A1N7MQY6-F1
#
_entry.id   AF-A0A1N7MQY6-F1
#
_cell.length_a   1.000
_cell.length_b   1.000
_cell.length_c   1.000
_cell.angle_alpha   90.00
_cell.angle_beta   90.00
_cell.angle_gamma   90.00
#
_symmetry.space_group_name_H-M   'P 1'
#
loop_
_entity.id
_entity.type
_entity.pdbx_description
1 polymer ?
#
loop_
_entity_poly.entity_id
_entity_poly.type
_entity_poly.pdbx_seq_one_letter_code
_entity_poly.pdbx_strand_id
1 'polypeptide(L)'
;MNHVIDTQTDKRTYGLFGVEKSEITLTLIEMSPNTFGLAFNAKWSGLVSGHQASGPFQVTGNQNKIVHQGPDIRVEITDWSLDQAHRKLSMRCQIHVDLTKYGLGTVLVYDQALSGTYGAMTPQQMLAVLTQAMEQA
;
A
#
# COMPACT_ATOMS: atom_id res chain seq x y z
N MET A 1 -14.97 10.16 -7.51
CA MET A 1 -13.84 10.38 -6.57
C MET A 1 -13.29 9.01 -6.23
N ASN A 2 -11.97 8.84 -6.28
CA ASN A 2 -11.33 7.59 -5.86
C ASN A 2 -11.46 7.47 -4.35
N HIS A 3 -11.87 6.30 -3.86
CA HIS A 3 -12.09 6.06 -2.44
C HIS A 3 -10.81 5.53 -1.82
N VAL A 4 -10.25 6.26 -0.83
CA VAL A 4 -9.11 5.79 -0.05
C VAL A 4 -9.61 4.76 0.94
N ILE A 5 -9.09 3.54 0.85
CA ILE A 5 -9.42 2.42 1.73
C ILE A 5 -8.54 2.47 2.98
N ASP A 6 -7.23 2.71 2.79
CA ASP A 6 -6.25 2.74 3.88
C ASP A 6 -5.03 3.59 3.50
N THR A 7 -4.30 4.08 4.49
CA THR A 7 -3.01 4.75 4.32
C THR A 7 -2.12 4.40 5.48
N GLN A 8 -0.95 3.84 5.17
CA GLN A 8 0.04 3.46 6.16
C GLN A 8 1.37 4.13 5.83
N THR A 9 2.07 4.57 6.88
CA THR A 9 3.39 5.19 6.77
C THR A 9 4.35 4.43 7.67
N ASP A 10 5.46 3.96 7.10
CA ASP A 10 6.56 3.35 7.83
C ASP A 10 7.77 4.29 7.79
N LYS A 11 8.46 4.43 8.92
CA LYS A 11 9.69 5.20 9.04
C LYS A 11 10.79 4.30 9.56
N ARG A 12 11.88 4.20 8.81
CA ARG A 12 13.00 3.34 9.18
C ARG A 12 14.31 4.09 9.18
N THR A 13 15.24 3.58 9.96
CA THR A 13 16.65 3.99 9.97
C THR A 13 17.49 2.74 9.73
N TYR A 14 18.44 2.81 8.80
CA TYR A 14 19.29 1.69 8.39
C TYR A 14 20.68 2.18 7.95
N GLY A 15 21.51 1.25 7.48
CA GLY A 15 22.89 1.53 7.10
C GLY A 15 23.83 1.68 8.30
N LEU A 16 25.13 1.82 8.00
CA LEU A 16 26.17 1.93 9.03
C LEU A 16 25.97 3.24 9.82
N PHE A 17 25.97 3.15 11.16
CA PHE A 17 25.70 4.28 12.07
C PHE A 17 24.29 4.91 11.99
N GLY A 18 23.33 4.28 11.30
CA GLY A 18 21.95 4.78 11.23
C GLY A 18 21.81 6.11 10.50
N VAL A 19 22.65 6.32 9.49
CA VAL A 19 22.67 7.56 8.69
C VAL A 19 21.59 7.57 7.62
N GLU A 20 21.15 6.40 7.15
CA GLU A 20 20.09 6.30 6.15
C GLU A 20 18.73 6.25 6.82
N LYS A 21 17.80 7.06 6.34
CA LYS A 21 16.42 7.10 6.83
C LYS A 21 15.45 7.06 5.66
N SER A 22 14.35 6.36 5.86
CA SER A 22 13.23 6.31 4.94
C SER A 22 11.93 6.71 5.65
N GLU A 23 11.08 7.44 4.95
CA GLU A 23 9.67 7.64 5.28
C GLU A 23 8.86 7.26 4.06
N ILE A 24 8.12 6.17 4.15
CA ILE A 24 7.38 5.61 3.03
C ILE A 24 5.91 5.51 3.41
N THR A 25 5.07 6.12 2.59
CA THR A 25 3.62 6.06 2.67
C THR A 25 3.08 5.26 1.50
N LEU A 26 2.30 4.21 1.79
CA LEU A 26 1.44 3.56 0.82
C LEU A 26 -0.01 3.91 1.11
N THR A 27 -0.75 4.21 0.05
CA THR A 27 -2.19 4.46 0.10
C THR A 27 -2.90 3.42 -0.74
N LEU A 28 -3.79 2.67 -0.11
CA LEU A 28 -4.69 1.73 -0.78
C LEU A 28 -5.93 2.46 -1.24
N ILE A 29 -6.24 2.36 -2.53
CA ILE A 29 -7.29 3.14 -3.17
C ILE A 29 -8.16 2.21 -4.03
N GLU A 30 -9.46 2.41 -3.98
CA GLU A 30 -10.36 1.92 -5.02
C GLU A 30 -10.41 2.96 -6.16
N MET A 31 -9.82 2.59 -7.30
CA MET A 31 -9.70 3.44 -8.49
C MET A 31 -10.99 3.47 -9.31
N SER A 32 -11.71 2.34 -9.34
CA SER A 32 -13.03 2.17 -9.92
C SER A 32 -13.71 0.99 -9.21
N PRO A 33 -15.02 0.73 -9.38
CA PRO A 33 -15.70 -0.35 -8.66
C PRO A 33 -14.96 -1.68 -8.76
N ASN A 34 -14.59 -2.25 -7.61
CA ASN A 34 -13.80 -3.50 -7.49
C ASN A 34 -12.41 -3.47 -8.15
N THR A 35 -11.87 -2.29 -8.46
CA THR A 35 -10.53 -2.11 -9.01
C THR A 35 -9.67 -1.35 -8.03
N PHE A 36 -8.60 -2.00 -7.57
CA PHE A 36 -7.76 -1.49 -6.50
C PHE A 36 -6.41 -1.05 -7.03
N GLY A 37 -5.84 -0.03 -6.40
CA GLY A 37 -4.49 0.44 -6.71
C GLY A 37 -3.75 0.87 -5.46
N LEU A 38 -2.42 0.83 -5.56
CA LEU A 38 -1.52 1.37 -4.55
C LEU A 38 -0.87 2.63 -5.09
N ALA A 39 -1.02 3.73 -4.35
CA ALA A 39 -0.21 4.92 -4.52
C ALA A 39 0.96 4.88 -3.54
N PHE A 40 2.12 5.35 -4.00
CA PHE A 40 3.38 5.26 -3.30
C PHE A 40 4.02 6.65 -3.18
N ASN A 41 4.53 6.95 -1.98
CA ASN A 41 5.30 8.14 -1.71
C ASN A 41 6.44 7.78 -0.75
N ALA A 42 7.67 8.00 -1.15
CA ALA A 42 8.86 7.70 -0.37
C ALA A 42 9.79 8.89 -0.31
N LYS A 43 10.21 9.24 0.90
CA LYS A 43 11.28 10.19 1.17
C LYS A 43 12.46 9.45 1.75
N TRP A 44 13.64 9.86 1.30
CA TRP A 44 14.92 9.30 1.69
C TRP A 44 15.82 10.42 2.17
N SER A 45 16.60 10.16 3.21
CA SER A 45 17.64 11.07 3.68
C SER A 45 18.84 10.28 4.18
N GLY A 46 20.05 10.79 3.94
CA GLY A 46 21.31 10.10 4.21
C GLY A 46 22.27 10.32 3.04
N LEU A 47 23.07 9.30 2.72
CA LEU A 47 23.91 9.28 1.53
C LEU A 47 23.07 9.35 0.25
N VAL A 48 21.89 8.72 0.27
CA VAL A 48 20.91 8.81 -0.82
C VAL A 48 19.72 9.61 -0.34
N SER A 49 19.69 10.88 -0.73
CA SER A 49 18.58 11.78 -0.40
C SER A 49 17.69 11.98 -1.62
N GLY A 50 16.37 11.95 -1.42
CA GLY A 50 15.44 12.10 -2.53
C GLY A 50 13.99 11.93 -2.11
N HIS A 51 13.11 12.29 -3.02
CA HIS A 51 11.68 12.09 -2.89
C HIS A 51 11.17 11.42 -4.17
N GLN A 52 10.48 10.30 -4.00
CA GLN A 52 9.89 9.54 -5.09
C GLN A 52 8.41 9.34 -4.81
N ALA A 53 7.55 9.75 -5.74
CA ALA A 53 6.14 9.41 -5.71
C ALA A 53 5.76 8.65 -6.98
N SER A 54 4.77 7.77 -6.89
CA SER A 54 4.25 7.00 -8.02
C SER A 54 2.81 6.54 -7.75
N GLY A 55 2.11 6.18 -8.81
CA GLY A 55 0.81 5.51 -8.74
C GLY A 55 -0.41 6.42 -8.95
N PRO A 56 -1.63 5.85 -8.78
CA PRO A 56 -1.86 4.47 -8.36
C PRO A 56 -1.55 3.46 -9.48
N PHE A 57 -0.87 2.37 -9.13
CA PHE A 57 -0.75 1.21 -10.03
C PHE A 57 -1.74 0.13 -9.58
N GLN A 58 -2.34 -0.56 -10.56
CA GLN A 58 -3.37 -1.56 -10.28
C GLN A 58 -2.80 -2.76 -9.52
N VAL A 59 -3.57 -3.26 -8.56
CA VAL A 59 -3.29 -4.46 -7.78
C VAL A 59 -4.46 -5.43 -7.88
N THR A 60 -4.18 -6.67 -8.27
CA THR A 60 -5.21 -7.70 -8.54
C THR A 60 -4.99 -9.00 -7.77
N GLY A 61 -3.99 -9.03 -6.88
CA GLY A 61 -3.58 -10.22 -6.15
C GLY A 61 -2.18 -10.08 -5.55
N ASN A 62 -1.64 -11.20 -5.08
CA ASN A 62 -0.23 -11.30 -4.72
C ASN A 62 0.64 -11.02 -5.95
N GLN A 63 1.59 -10.11 -5.84
CA GLN A 63 2.44 -9.72 -6.96
C GLN A 63 3.72 -9.03 -6.52
N ASN A 64 4.70 -9.04 -7.41
CA ASN A 64 5.95 -8.30 -7.27
C ASN A 64 6.06 -7.28 -8.39
N LYS A 65 6.16 -6.00 -8.03
CA LYS A 65 6.18 -4.88 -8.98
C LYS A 65 7.40 -3.99 -8.73
N ILE A 66 8.19 -3.76 -9.77
CA ILE A 66 9.19 -2.70 -9.78
C ILE A 66 8.47 -1.38 -10.08
N VAL A 67 8.55 -0.43 -9.16
CA VAL A 67 7.86 0.87 -9.24
C VAL A 67 8.80 2.02 -9.58
N HIS A 68 10.11 1.79 -9.49
CA HIS A 68 11.14 2.74 -9.87
C HIS A 68 12.42 1.97 -10.24
N GLN A 69 13.17 2.47 -11.23
CA GLN A 69 14.49 1.94 -11.60
C GLN A 69 15.57 2.96 -11.26
N GLY A 70 16.56 2.57 -10.45
CA GLY A 70 17.71 3.38 -10.04
C GLY A 70 17.49 4.42 -8.91
N PRO A 71 17.47 4.04 -7.62
CA PRO A 71 17.56 2.69 -7.08
C PRO A 71 16.32 1.87 -7.40
N ASP A 72 16.47 0.55 -7.51
CA ASP A 72 15.36 -0.34 -7.85
C ASP A 72 14.46 -0.49 -6.63
N ILE A 73 13.26 0.07 -6.72
CA ILE A 73 12.24 -0.04 -5.68
C ILE A 73 11.25 -1.11 -6.11
N ARG A 74 11.23 -2.22 -5.37
CA ARG A 74 10.32 -3.35 -5.57
C ARG A 74 9.28 -3.35 -4.47
N VAL A 75 8.01 -3.31 -4.88
CA VAL A 75 6.85 -3.55 -4.01
C VAL A 75 6.48 -5.02 -4.13
N GLU A 76 6.44 -5.70 -3.01
CA GLU A 76 5.95 -7.07 -2.86
C GLU A 76 4.61 -7.04 -2.13
N ILE A 77 3.61 -7.67 -2.73
CA ILE A 77 2.26 -7.81 -2.20
C ILE A 77 2.03 -9.29 -1.90
N THR A 78 1.76 -9.57 -0.63
CA THR A 78 1.48 -10.90 -0.09
C THR A 78 0.18 -10.88 0.72
N ASP A 79 -0.29 -12.05 1.13
CA ASP A 79 -1.52 -12.21 1.94
C ASP A 79 -2.75 -11.48 1.39
N TRP A 80 -2.86 -11.38 0.06
CA TRP A 80 -4.00 -10.76 -0.59
C TRP A 80 -5.28 -11.55 -0.28
N SER A 81 -6.28 -10.85 0.25
CA SER A 81 -7.60 -11.39 0.50
C SER A 81 -8.67 -10.36 0.10
N LEU A 82 -9.59 -10.78 -0.77
CA LEU A 82 -10.72 -9.98 -1.22
C LEU A 82 -12.01 -10.69 -0.86
N ASP A 83 -12.72 -10.12 0.11
CA ASP A 83 -14.05 -10.56 0.51
C ASP A 83 -15.09 -9.65 -0.14
N GLN A 84 -15.61 -10.11 -1.28
CA GLN A 84 -16.60 -9.34 -2.04
C GLN A 84 -17.95 -9.24 -1.33
N ALA A 85 -18.31 -10.24 -0.53
CA ALA A 85 -19.59 -10.26 0.19
C ALA A 85 -19.63 -9.18 1.28
N HIS A 86 -18.52 -9.03 2.01
CA HIS A 86 -18.39 -8.02 3.07
C HIS A 86 -17.67 -6.75 2.62
N ARG A 87 -17.32 -6.66 1.33
CA ARG A 87 -16.59 -5.54 0.70
C ARG A 87 -15.32 -5.19 1.47
N LYS A 88 -14.54 -6.20 1.85
CA LYS A 88 -13.28 -6.04 2.56
C LYS A 88 -12.11 -6.46 1.68
N LEU A 89 -11.04 -5.69 1.76
CA LEU A 89 -9.76 -5.99 1.13
C LEU A 89 -8.67 -5.95 2.21
N SER A 90 -7.76 -6.91 2.18
CA SER A 90 -6.53 -6.88 2.98
C SER A 90 -5.35 -7.42 2.18
N MET A 91 -4.16 -6.90 2.45
CA MET A 91 -2.90 -7.37 1.91
C MET A 91 -1.75 -6.97 2.82
N ARG A 92 -0.62 -7.66 2.71
CA ARG A 92 0.66 -7.22 3.26
C ARG A 92 1.50 -6.62 2.14
N CYS A 93 2.10 -5.47 2.40
CA CYS A 93 2.95 -4.78 1.46
C CYS A 93 4.35 -4.63 2.05
N GLN A 94 5.34 -5.12 1.30
CA GLN A 94 6.76 -4.98 1.61
C GLN A 94 7.44 -4.18 0.51
N ILE A 95 8.37 -3.31 0.88
CA ILE A 95 9.17 -2.57 -0.11
C ILE A 95 10.63 -2.87 0.11
N HIS A 96 11.25 -3.36 -0.95
CA HIS A 96 12.67 -3.64 -1.02
C HIS A 96 13.33 -2.62 -1.92
N VAL A 97 14.44 -2.05 -1.46
CA VAL A 97 15.26 -1.14 -2.27
C VAL A 97 16.63 -1.73 -2.48
N ASP A 98 17.04 -1.83 -3.73
CA ASP A 98 18.40 -2.22 -4.10
C ASP A 98 19.35 -1.02 -3.96
N LEU A 99 20.19 -1.08 -2.92
CA LEU A 99 21.24 -0.13 -2.62
C LEU A 99 22.64 -0.75 -2.81
N THR A 100 22.75 -1.80 -3.63
CA THR A 100 24.03 -2.50 -3.89
C THR A 100 25.10 -1.55 -4.44
N LYS A 101 24.71 -0.55 -5.24
CA LYS A 101 25.63 0.51 -5.73
C LYS A 101 26.30 1.30 -4.60
N TYR A 102 25.73 1.30 -3.40
CA TYR A 102 26.23 1.97 -2.21
C TYR A 102 26.81 0.99 -1.18
N GLY A 103 26.97 -0.30 -1.54
CA GLY A 103 27.54 -1.33 -0.68
C GLY A 103 26.59 -1.88 0.41
N LEU A 104 25.31 -1.51 0.38
CA LEU A 104 24.31 -1.90 1.40
C LEU A 104 23.46 -3.12 1.01
N GLY A 105 23.54 -3.57 -0.26
CA GLY A 105 22.71 -4.65 -0.78
C GLY A 105 21.23 -4.26 -0.86
N THR A 106 20.35 -5.26 -0.85
CA THR A 106 18.90 -5.06 -0.86
C THR A 106 18.36 -4.93 0.56
N VAL A 107 17.64 -3.84 0.84
CA VAL A 107 17.14 -3.51 2.18
C VAL A 107 15.61 -3.47 2.18
N LEU A 108 14.99 -4.06 3.21
CA LEU A 108 13.56 -3.94 3.48
C LEU A 108 13.28 -2.62 4.23
N VAL A 109 12.58 -1.71 3.56
CA VAL A 109 12.39 -0.31 3.99
C VAL A 109 10.95 0.02 4.41
N TYR A 110 10.03 -0.91 4.17
CA TYR A 110 8.62 -0.82 4.51
C TYR A 110 8.06 -2.23 4.67
N ASP A 111 7.26 -2.47 5.70
CA ASP A 111 6.51 -3.73 5.89
C ASP A 111 5.26 -3.43 6.70
N GLN A 112 4.11 -3.31 6.03
CA GLN A 112 2.84 -3.01 6.69
C GLN A 112 1.70 -3.78 6.02
N ALA A 113 0.67 -4.09 6.81
CA ALA A 113 -0.61 -4.53 6.27
C ALA A 113 -1.45 -3.33 5.84
N LEU A 114 -2.08 -3.40 4.67
CA LEU A 114 -3.10 -2.46 4.22
C LEU A 114 -4.43 -3.20 4.18
N SER A 115 -5.45 -2.63 4.82
CA SER A 115 -6.77 -3.25 4.82
C SER A 115 -7.90 -2.26 5.05
N GLY A 116 -9.09 -2.60 4.56
CA GLY A 116 -10.27 -1.81 4.84
C GLY A 116 -11.48 -2.22 4.01
N THR A 117 -12.57 -1.50 4.24
CA THR A 117 -13.81 -1.65 3.46
C THR A 117 -13.75 -0.81 2.19
N TYR A 118 -14.25 -1.33 1.08
CA TYR A 118 -14.22 -0.65 -0.21
C TYR A 118 -15.60 -0.44 -0.84
N GLY A 119 -15.63 0.47 -1.82
CA GLY A 119 -16.81 1.09 -2.40
C GLY A 119 -17.53 2.00 -1.41
N ALA A 120 -17.95 3.17 -1.87
CA ALA A 120 -18.99 3.90 -1.16
C ALA A 120 -20.25 3.04 -1.10
N MET A 121 -20.87 2.89 0.07
CA MET A 121 -22.25 2.42 0.11
C MET A 121 -23.11 3.52 -0.50
N THR A 122 -23.87 3.22 -1.54
CA THR A 122 -24.92 4.16 -1.95
C THR A 122 -25.92 4.28 -0.78
N PRO A 123 -26.62 5.42 -0.64
CA PRO A 123 -27.68 5.54 0.37
C PRO A 123 -28.70 4.38 0.32
N GLN A 124 -28.97 3.85 -0.88
CA GLN A 124 -29.83 2.68 -1.06
C GLN A 124 -29.22 1.38 -0.51
N GLN A 125 -27.93 1.15 -0.69
CA GLN A 125 -27.23 0.00 -0.11
C GLN A 125 -27.15 0.08 1.41
N MET A 126 -26.96 1.29 1.95
CA MET A 126 -26.95 1.55 3.39
C MET A 126 -28.33 1.27 4.02
N LEU A 127 -29.40 1.68 3.34
CA LEU A 127 -30.77 1.37 3.75
C LEU A 127 -31.05 -0.14 3.72
N ALA A 128 -30.60 -0.86 2.68
CA ALA A 128 -30.79 -2.31 2.59
C ALA A 128 -30.09 -3.08 3.73
N VAL A 129 -28.86 -2.67 4.10
CA VAL A 129 -28.12 -3.28 5.22
C VAL A 129 -28.81 -3.00 6.56
N LEU A 130 -29.31 -1.77 6.76
CA LEU A 130 -30.06 -1.42 7.97
C LEU A 130 -31.36 -2.22 8.08
N THR A 131 -32.11 -2.37 6.98
CA THR A 131 -33.34 -3.16 6.96
C THR A 131 -33.06 -4.63 7.29
N GLN A 132 -32.02 -5.24 6.70
CA GLN A 132 -31.62 -6.62 7.03
C GLN A 132 -31.19 -6.78 8.50
N ALA A 133 -30.46 -5.82 9.06
CA ALA A 133 -30.05 -5.87 10.46
C ALA A 133 -31.24 -5.74 11.43
N MET A 134 -32.28 -5.00 11.05
CA MET A 134 -33.52 -4.88 11.82
C MET A 134 -34.42 -6.12 11.72
N GLU A 135 -34.38 -6.86 10.61
CA GLU A 135 -35.15 -8.11 10.45
C GLU A 135 -34.52 -9.31 11.17
N GLN A 136 -33.26 -9.23 11.57
CA GLN A 136 -32.54 -10.27 12.31
C GLN A 136 -32.45 -10.03 13.83
N ALA A 137 -33.03 -8.92 14.33
CA ALA A 137 -33.09 -8.56 15.75
C ALA A 137 -34.48 -8.81 16.33
#